data_AF-A0A0F9LGT1-F1
#
_entry.id   AF-A0A0F9LGT1-F1
#
_cell.length_a   1.000
_cell.length_b   1.000
_cell.length_c   1.000
_cell.angle_alpha   90.00
_cell.angle_beta   90.00
_cell.angle_gamma   90.00
#
_symmetry.space_group_name_H-M   'P 1'
#
loop_
_entity.id
_entity.type
_entity.pdbx_description
1 polymer ?
#
loop_
_entity_poly.entity_id
_entity_poly.type
_entity_poly.pdbx_seq_one_letter_code
_entity_poly.pdbx_strand_id
1 'polypeptide(L)'
;MRRIEWIGTGIGEDIKIDLFLNSSHILNITSQTNTSLQYFWWYVWQGSNYSKLTQSTYQIRIQDTNNPKYTMFSSNFTITNEKRLSVITPLRNTPYKAGSTMNIVWATDSPFDTVLIELKKEIILIQKIATVINTDSFNWTIPSNLKGGTNYYLTIKTTDNGAMGESNLFTIVPVLILMEFQAPLLTTSLILLAITSIYLWWRARESRKY
;
A
#
# COMPACT_ATOMS: atom_id res chain seq x y z
N MET A 1 6.45 -15.65 8.53
CA MET A 1 5.47 -16.48 9.26
C MET A 1 4.20 -16.62 8.42
N ARG A 2 3.50 -17.74 8.52
CA ARG A 2 2.21 -18.00 7.87
C ARG A 2 1.22 -18.55 8.89
N ARG A 3 -0.06 -18.27 8.69
CA ARG A 3 -1.13 -18.77 9.57
C ARG A 3 -1.67 -20.08 9.00
N ILE A 4 -1.80 -21.08 9.86
CA ILE A 4 -2.55 -22.31 9.59
C ILE A 4 -3.85 -22.18 10.36
N GLU A 5 -4.99 -22.27 9.66
CA GLU A 5 -6.33 -22.17 10.25
C GLU A 5 -7.07 -23.49 10.05
N TRP A 6 -7.95 -23.82 10.98
CA TRP A 6 -8.80 -25.00 10.88
C TRP A 6 -10.19 -24.72 11.43
N ILE A 7 -11.17 -25.42 10.88
CA ILE A 7 -12.55 -25.43 11.37
C ILE A 7 -12.93 -26.88 11.57
N GLY A 8 -13.30 -27.24 12.79
CA GLY A 8 -13.68 -28.61 13.12
C GLY A 8 -14.35 -28.72 14.47
N THR A 9 -15.28 -29.66 14.60
CA THR A 9 -15.90 -30.07 15.85
C THR A 9 -15.46 -31.50 16.18
N GLY A 10 -15.43 -31.87 17.47
CA GLY A 10 -15.06 -33.23 17.90
C GLY A 10 -13.57 -33.54 17.89
N ILE A 11 -12.71 -32.55 17.67
CA ILE A 11 -11.26 -32.62 17.92
C ILE A 11 -11.04 -32.35 19.42
N GLY A 12 -10.13 -33.09 20.04
CA GLY A 12 -9.69 -32.90 21.41
C GLY A 12 -8.99 -31.55 21.63
N GLU A 13 -8.53 -31.35 22.86
CA GLU A 13 -7.92 -30.08 23.27
C GLU A 13 -6.65 -29.75 22.49
N ASP A 14 -5.95 -30.78 22.00
CA ASP A 14 -4.65 -30.65 21.39
C ASP A 14 -4.53 -31.39 20.06
N ILE A 15 -3.81 -30.76 19.14
CA ILE A 15 -3.48 -31.33 17.82
C ILE A 15 -1.99 -31.29 17.56
N LYS A 16 -1.54 -32.28 16.79
CA LYS A 16 -0.26 -32.29 16.11
C LYS A 16 -0.43 -31.72 14.70
N ILE A 17 0.58 -30.97 14.24
CA ILE A 17 0.63 -30.44 12.88
C ILE A 17 1.89 -30.93 12.17
N ASP A 18 1.73 -31.50 10.99
CA ASP A 18 2.81 -32.04 10.18
C ASP A 18 2.77 -31.46 8.76
N LEU A 19 3.94 -31.38 8.12
CA LEU A 19 4.08 -31.04 6.71
C LEU A 19 4.38 -32.30 5.90
N PHE A 20 3.67 -32.45 4.81
CA PHE A 20 3.84 -33.51 3.83
C PHE A 20 4.26 -32.92 2.48
N LEU A 21 5.03 -33.70 1.74
CA LEU A 21 5.50 -33.41 0.39
C LEU A 21 5.25 -34.64 -0.48
N ASN A 22 4.41 -34.53 -1.49
CA ASN A 22 4.03 -35.66 -2.35
C ASN A 22 3.63 -36.89 -1.53
N SER A 23 2.78 -36.67 -0.51
CA SER A 23 2.31 -37.69 0.46
C SER A 23 3.37 -38.30 1.39
N SER A 24 4.63 -37.87 1.30
CA SER A 24 5.69 -38.24 2.27
C SER A 24 5.72 -37.24 3.43
N HIS A 25 5.80 -37.73 4.66
CA HIS A 25 6.01 -36.87 5.84
C HIS A 25 7.43 -36.29 5.78
N ILE A 26 7.56 -34.97 5.92
CA ILE A 26 8.87 -34.30 5.83
C ILE A 26 9.20 -33.44 7.05
N LEU A 27 8.21 -33.01 7.82
CA LEU A 27 8.43 -32.15 8.97
C LEU A 27 7.30 -32.29 9.97
N ASN A 28 7.67 -32.39 11.25
CA ASN A 28 6.76 -32.13 12.36
C ASN A 28 6.80 -30.61 12.63
N ILE A 29 5.71 -29.90 12.28
CA ILE A 29 5.61 -28.44 12.47
C ILE A 29 5.46 -28.13 13.96
N THR A 30 4.58 -28.87 14.63
CA THR A 30 4.47 -28.89 16.09
C THR A 30 3.91 -30.24 16.55
N SER A 31 4.46 -30.77 17.65
CA SER A 31 3.98 -32.00 18.27
C SER A 31 2.63 -31.82 18.96
N GLN A 32 2.33 -30.59 19.39
CA GLN A 32 1.14 -30.26 20.16
C GLN A 32 0.85 -28.76 20.07
N THR A 33 -0.41 -28.40 19.82
CA THR A 33 -0.93 -27.05 20.00
C THR A 33 -2.40 -27.14 20.37
N ASN A 34 -2.83 -26.24 21.25
CA ASN A 34 -4.21 -26.21 21.70
C ASN A 34 -5.16 -25.75 20.58
N THR A 35 -6.33 -26.37 20.50
CA THR A 35 -7.33 -26.11 19.45
C THR A 35 -8.18 -24.87 19.69
N SER A 36 -8.17 -24.29 20.90
CA SER A 36 -9.03 -23.16 21.30
C SER A 36 -8.90 -21.93 20.42
N LEU A 37 -7.71 -21.63 19.91
CA LEU A 37 -7.46 -20.48 19.04
C LEU A 37 -7.91 -20.72 17.59
N GLN A 38 -8.13 -21.97 17.17
CA GLN A 38 -8.45 -22.37 15.79
C GLN A 38 -7.40 -21.95 14.74
N TYR A 39 -6.21 -21.52 15.17
CA TYR A 39 -5.08 -21.22 14.30
C TYR A 39 -3.74 -21.50 14.97
N PHE A 40 -2.71 -21.67 14.15
CA PHE A 40 -1.31 -21.79 14.55
C PHE A 40 -0.43 -20.90 13.66
N TRP A 41 0.52 -20.19 14.28
CA TRP A 41 1.52 -19.41 13.55
C TRP A 41 2.71 -20.29 13.20
N TRP A 42 2.86 -20.57 11.91
CA TRP A 42 3.93 -21.39 11.37
C TRP A 42 5.10 -20.54 10.85
N TYR A 43 6.29 -20.81 11.38
CA TYR A 43 7.53 -20.37 10.77
C TYR A 43 7.94 -21.35 9.66
N VAL A 44 7.67 -20.99 8.40
CA VAL A 44 7.87 -21.89 7.24
C VAL A 44 9.29 -22.44 7.16
N TRP A 45 10.29 -21.62 7.51
CA TRP A 45 11.72 -21.99 7.44
C TRP A 45 12.23 -22.64 8.72
N GLN A 46 11.54 -23.67 9.23
CA GLN A 46 11.96 -24.45 10.40
C GLN A 46 13.25 -25.26 10.10
N GLY A 47 14.39 -24.57 10.02
CA GLY A 47 15.72 -25.15 9.83
C GLY A 47 16.06 -25.63 8.41
N SER A 48 15.16 -25.46 7.44
CA SER A 48 15.37 -25.90 6.05
C SER A 48 14.65 -25.01 5.05
N ASN A 49 15.17 -24.94 3.82
CA ASN A 49 14.53 -24.24 2.72
C ASN A 49 13.67 -25.21 1.90
N TYR A 50 12.35 -25.13 2.09
CA TYR A 50 11.35 -25.92 1.38
C TYR A 50 10.91 -25.34 0.03
N SER A 51 11.60 -24.34 -0.54
CA SER A 51 11.20 -23.70 -1.80
C SER A 51 11.60 -24.43 -3.09
N LYS A 52 12.43 -25.48 -2.99
CA LYS A 52 13.24 -26.00 -4.10
C LYS A 52 12.55 -27.02 -5.03
N LEU A 53 11.24 -27.23 -4.91
CA LEU A 53 10.58 -28.32 -5.62
C LEU A 53 9.53 -27.79 -6.58
N THR A 54 9.94 -27.56 -7.82
CA THR A 54 9.15 -26.91 -8.87
C THR A 54 7.99 -27.76 -9.42
N GLN A 55 7.79 -28.98 -8.90
CA GLN A 55 6.70 -29.88 -9.32
C GLN A 55 6.05 -30.63 -8.14
N SER A 56 6.42 -30.30 -6.90
CA SER A 56 5.93 -31.01 -5.73
C SER A 56 4.86 -30.22 -5.00
N THR A 57 3.82 -30.92 -4.55
CA THR A 57 2.72 -30.31 -3.78
C THR A 57 2.88 -30.63 -2.30
N TYR A 58 2.81 -29.59 -1.48
CA TYR A 58 2.79 -29.67 -0.03
C TYR A 58 1.37 -29.82 0.48
N GLN A 59 1.24 -30.50 1.62
CA GLN A 59 0.00 -30.56 2.40
C GLN A 59 0.33 -30.40 3.88
N ILE A 60 -0.54 -29.72 4.61
CA ILE A 60 -0.51 -29.69 6.07
C ILE A 60 -1.44 -30.79 6.56
N ARG A 61 -0.96 -31.64 7.45
CA ARG A 61 -1.79 -32.58 8.19
C ARG A 61 -2.02 -32.04 9.59
N ILE A 62 -3.27 -32.04 10.01
CA ILE A 62 -3.68 -31.86 11.40
C ILE A 62 -4.17 -33.21 11.93
N GLN A 63 -3.78 -33.56 13.14
CA GLN A 63 -4.18 -34.81 13.79
C GLN A 63 -4.37 -34.60 15.29
N ASP A 64 -5.47 -35.11 15.84
CA ASP A 64 -5.71 -35.14 17.28
C ASP A 64 -4.64 -35.99 18.00
N THR A 65 -4.11 -35.47 19.11
CA THR A 65 -3.01 -36.12 19.85
C THR A 65 -3.45 -37.35 20.65
N ASN A 66 -4.71 -37.38 21.09
CA ASN A 66 -5.28 -38.45 21.93
C ASN A 66 -6.06 -39.48 21.11
N ASN A 67 -6.59 -39.10 19.95
CA ASN A 67 -7.34 -39.98 19.06
C ASN A 67 -6.90 -39.78 17.59
N PRO A 68 -5.85 -40.50 17.15
CA PRO A 68 -5.26 -40.37 15.82
C PRO A 68 -6.22 -40.58 14.63
N LYS A 69 -7.42 -41.15 14.87
CA LYS A 69 -8.47 -41.30 13.84
C LYS A 69 -8.99 -39.95 13.35
N TYR A 70 -8.95 -38.92 14.19
CA TYR A 70 -9.30 -37.56 13.80
C TYR A 70 -8.09 -36.91 13.16
N THR A 71 -8.02 -36.99 11.84
CA THR A 71 -6.97 -36.37 11.04
C THR A 71 -7.53 -35.81 9.74
N MET A 72 -6.91 -34.72 9.27
CA MET A 72 -7.29 -34.07 8.03
C MET A 72 -6.04 -33.50 7.34
N PHE A 73 -6.08 -33.47 6.02
CA PHE A 73 -5.08 -32.82 5.19
C PHE A 73 -5.67 -31.56 4.56
N SER A 74 -4.85 -30.52 4.44
CA SER A 74 -5.17 -29.36 3.62
C SER A 74 -5.25 -29.74 2.14
N SER A 75 -5.84 -28.85 1.35
CA SER A 75 -5.59 -28.80 -0.09
C SER A 75 -4.09 -28.67 -0.38
N ASN A 76 -3.70 -29.09 -1.58
CA ASN A 76 -2.33 -28.96 -2.06
C ASN A 76 -1.93 -27.48 -2.17
N PHE A 77 -0.69 -27.17 -1.78
CA PHE A 77 -0.08 -25.86 -1.97
C PHE A 77 1.40 -25.97 -2.34
N THR A 78 2.01 -24.85 -2.73
CA THR A 78 3.45 -24.76 -2.98
C THR A 78 4.12 -23.87 -1.93
N ILE A 79 5.38 -24.18 -1.62
CA ILE A 79 6.24 -23.28 -0.86
C ILE A 79 7.24 -22.73 -1.86
N THR A 80 7.28 -21.41 -1.99
CA THR A 80 8.25 -20.71 -2.85
C THR A 80 9.21 -19.92 -1.98
N ASN A 81 10.26 -19.37 -2.60
CA ASN A 81 11.09 -18.38 -1.92
C ASN A 81 10.22 -17.22 -1.42
N GLU A 82 10.68 -16.57 -0.35
CA GLU A 82 10.09 -15.31 0.08
C GLU A 82 10.18 -14.31 -1.06
N LYS A 83 9.03 -13.73 -1.40
CA LYS A 83 8.92 -12.75 -2.47
C LYS A 83 9.40 -11.40 -1.92
N ARG A 84 10.25 -10.70 -2.66
CA ARG A 84 10.80 -9.40 -2.28
C ARG A 84 10.43 -8.33 -3.30
N LEU A 85 10.17 -7.13 -2.80
CA LEU A 85 9.99 -5.93 -3.60
C LEU A 85 10.71 -4.77 -2.93
N SER A 86 11.63 -4.13 -3.66
CA SER A 86 12.35 -2.95 -3.19
C SER A 86 12.07 -1.77 -4.12
N VAL A 87 11.59 -0.66 -3.56
CA VAL A 87 11.38 0.57 -4.32
C VAL A 87 12.70 1.35 -4.37
N ILE A 88 13.19 1.61 -5.58
CA ILE A 88 14.50 2.23 -5.84
C ILE A 88 14.35 3.75 -5.96
N THR A 89 13.34 4.22 -6.68
CA THR A 89 13.04 5.64 -6.86
C THR A 89 11.58 5.90 -6.45
N PRO A 90 11.28 6.92 -5.64
CA PRO A 90 12.10 8.11 -5.32
C PRO A 90 13.23 7.91 -4.31
N LEU A 91 14.27 8.75 -4.45
CA LEU A 91 15.40 8.82 -3.53
C LEU A 91 15.07 9.68 -2.30
N ARG A 92 15.76 9.40 -1.20
CA ARG A 92 15.58 10.11 0.09
C ARG A 92 15.72 11.62 -0.08
N ASN A 93 14.76 12.37 0.48
CA ASN A 93 14.72 13.83 0.52
C ASN A 93 14.79 14.53 -0.84
N THR A 94 14.52 13.81 -1.94
CA THR A 94 14.55 14.41 -3.28
C THR A 94 13.29 15.27 -3.49
N PRO A 95 13.44 16.53 -3.96
CA PRO A 95 12.29 17.37 -4.28
C PRO A 95 11.73 17.04 -5.66
N TYR A 96 10.42 16.83 -5.73
CA TYR A 96 9.69 16.66 -6.99
C TYR A 96 8.61 17.73 -7.11
N LYS A 97 8.55 18.37 -8.28
CA LYS A 97 7.60 19.44 -8.53
C LYS A 97 6.22 18.86 -8.85
N ALA A 98 5.17 19.36 -8.21
CA ALA A 98 3.79 19.08 -8.63
C ALA A 98 3.61 19.43 -10.11
N GLY A 99 2.81 18.65 -10.85
CA GLY A 99 2.65 18.79 -12.30
C GLY A 99 3.80 18.23 -13.14
N SER A 100 4.93 17.84 -12.54
CA SER A 100 6.02 17.16 -13.26
C SER A 100 5.82 15.65 -13.29
N THR A 101 6.53 14.97 -14.19
CA THR A 101 6.55 13.51 -14.27
C THR A 101 7.73 12.96 -13.48
N MET A 102 7.44 12.05 -12.55
CA MET A 102 8.40 11.28 -11.77
C MET A 102 8.49 9.86 -12.34
N ASN A 103 9.71 9.38 -12.60
CA ASN A 103 9.94 7.97 -12.89
C ASN A 103 10.05 7.19 -11.57
N ILE A 104 9.10 6.30 -11.32
CA ILE A 104 9.07 5.38 -10.18
C ILE A 104 9.75 4.10 -10.65
N VAL A 105 10.70 3.58 -9.87
CA VAL A 105 11.47 2.38 -10.21
C VAL A 105 11.48 1.45 -9.01
N TRP A 106 11.29 0.16 -9.25
CA TRP A 106 11.39 -0.88 -8.24
C TRP A 106 12.11 -2.11 -8.81
N ALA A 107 12.48 -3.02 -7.93
CA ALA A 107 13.00 -4.33 -8.29
C ALA A 107 12.26 -5.40 -7.50
N THR A 108 12.02 -6.56 -8.12
CA THR A 108 11.40 -7.71 -7.50
C THR A 108 12.04 -9.01 -7.98
N ASP A 109 12.08 -10.01 -7.11
CA ASP A 109 12.56 -11.36 -7.41
C ASP A 109 11.44 -12.30 -7.88
N SER A 110 10.23 -11.76 -8.05
CA SER A 110 9.01 -12.53 -8.24
C SER A 110 8.25 -12.03 -9.48
N PRO A 111 7.90 -12.92 -10.42
CA PRO A 111 7.12 -12.55 -11.58
C PRO A 111 5.66 -12.39 -11.14
N PHE A 112 5.18 -11.15 -11.06
CA PHE A 112 3.77 -10.83 -10.85
C PHE A 112 3.24 -10.09 -12.05
N ASP A 113 1.98 -10.34 -12.40
CA ASP A 113 1.39 -9.71 -13.57
C ASP A 113 1.19 -8.20 -13.39
N THR A 114 0.87 -7.77 -12.17
CA THR A 114 0.56 -6.36 -11.88
C THR A 114 0.97 -5.92 -10.47
N VAL A 115 1.23 -4.62 -10.35
CA VAL A 115 1.50 -3.94 -9.08
C VAL A 115 0.57 -2.75 -8.87
N LEU A 116 0.18 -2.53 -7.62
CA LEU A 116 -0.55 -1.37 -7.13
C LEU A 116 0.45 -0.35 -6.55
N ILE A 117 0.40 0.88 -7.06
CA ILE A 117 1.23 1.98 -6.59
C ILE A 117 0.34 2.98 -5.83
N GLU A 118 0.71 3.26 -4.58
CA GLU A 118 0.00 4.17 -3.68
C GLU A 118 0.95 5.28 -3.22
N LEU A 119 0.46 6.52 -3.22
CA LEU A 119 1.10 7.65 -2.56
C LEU A 119 0.55 7.76 -1.14
N LYS A 120 1.46 7.81 -0.17
CA LYS A 120 1.14 8.06 1.23
C LYS A 120 1.93 9.24 1.77
N LYS A 121 1.40 9.84 2.83
CA LYS A 121 2.09 10.83 3.64
C LYS A 121 1.91 10.43 5.10
N GLU A 122 3.02 10.22 5.79
CA GLU A 122 3.02 9.66 7.17
C GLU A 122 2.30 8.30 7.23
N ILE A 123 1.06 8.24 7.71
CA ILE A 123 0.24 7.00 7.74
C ILE A 123 -1.01 7.09 6.86
N ILE A 124 -1.22 8.23 6.20
CA ILE A 124 -2.44 8.51 5.46
C ILE A 124 -2.24 8.18 3.97
N LEU A 125 -3.16 7.42 3.40
CA LEU A 125 -3.27 7.23 1.96
C LEU A 125 -3.73 8.54 1.31
N ILE A 126 -2.89 9.09 0.44
CA ILE A 126 -3.18 10.32 -0.28
C ILE A 126 -3.83 10.01 -1.63
N GLN A 127 -3.28 9.03 -2.35
CA GLN A 127 -3.74 8.70 -3.69
C GLN A 127 -3.38 7.26 -4.06
N LYS A 128 -4.32 6.54 -4.66
CA LYS A 128 -4.00 5.37 -5.49
C LYS A 128 -3.52 5.88 -6.85
N ILE A 129 -2.22 5.76 -7.12
CA ILE A 129 -1.60 6.30 -8.34
C ILE A 129 -2.04 5.48 -9.55
N ALA A 130 -1.79 4.16 -9.51
CA ALA A 130 -2.11 3.26 -10.62
C ALA A 130 -2.09 1.79 -10.19
N THR A 131 -2.70 0.94 -11.01
CA THR A 131 -2.45 -0.49 -11.03
C THR A 131 -1.93 -0.83 -12.41
N VAL A 132 -0.69 -1.32 -12.51
CA VAL A 132 0.05 -1.43 -13.77
C VAL A 132 0.71 -2.79 -13.90
N ILE A 133 1.03 -3.18 -15.13
CA ILE A 133 1.84 -4.36 -15.40
C ILE A 133 3.21 -4.17 -14.74
N ASN A 134 3.76 -5.25 -14.17
CA ASN A 134 5.06 -5.20 -13.54
C ASN A 134 6.19 -5.09 -14.60
N THR A 135 6.52 -3.86 -14.99
CA THR A 135 7.62 -3.54 -15.91
C THR A 135 8.79 -2.87 -15.20
N ASP A 136 8.93 -3.11 -13.88
CA ASP A 136 9.95 -2.55 -12.99
C ASP A 136 10.02 -1.01 -12.88
N SER A 137 9.18 -0.30 -13.65
CA SER A 137 9.12 1.14 -13.65
C SER A 137 7.75 1.67 -14.08
N PHE A 138 7.43 2.88 -13.64
CA PHE A 138 6.21 3.59 -14.01
C PHE A 138 6.45 5.12 -14.00
N ASN A 139 6.04 5.79 -15.07
CA ASN A 139 6.09 7.26 -15.14
C ASN A 139 4.80 7.84 -14.56
N TRP A 140 4.90 8.43 -13.37
CA TRP A 140 3.79 9.08 -12.70
C TRP A 140 3.82 10.59 -12.90
N THR A 141 2.78 11.14 -13.53
CA THR A 141 2.54 12.59 -13.54
C THR A 141 1.94 13.01 -12.21
N ILE A 142 2.72 13.75 -11.42
CA ILE A 142 2.31 14.26 -10.12
C ILE A 142 1.18 15.27 -10.33
N PRO A 143 0.01 15.15 -9.67
CA PRO A 143 -1.07 16.11 -9.83
C PRO A 143 -0.59 17.54 -9.50
N SER A 144 -0.92 18.52 -10.34
CA SER A 144 -0.52 19.92 -10.15
C SER A 144 -1.13 20.56 -8.90
N ASN A 145 -2.28 20.05 -8.46
CA ASN A 145 -2.98 20.44 -7.24
C ASN A 145 -2.54 19.65 -5.99
N LEU A 146 -1.57 18.73 -6.11
CA LEU A 146 -1.06 18.00 -4.95
C LEU A 146 -0.38 18.97 -3.98
N LYS A 147 -0.84 18.96 -2.72
CA LYS A 147 -0.31 19.86 -1.69
C LYS A 147 1.19 19.61 -1.48
N GLY A 148 1.96 20.69 -1.53
CA GLY A 148 3.38 20.63 -1.19
C GLY A 148 3.64 20.14 0.23
N GLY A 149 4.80 19.50 0.44
CA GLY A 149 5.24 19.05 1.76
C GLY A 149 6.27 17.95 1.73
N THR A 150 6.81 17.64 2.89
CA THR A 150 7.75 16.54 3.15
C THR A 150 7.00 15.26 3.56
N ASN A 151 7.74 14.18 3.80
CA ASN A 151 7.25 12.90 4.34
C ASN A 151 6.26 12.15 3.43
N TYR A 152 6.33 12.39 2.12
CA TYR A 152 5.66 11.53 1.15
C TYR A 152 6.50 10.26 0.93
N TYR A 153 5.84 9.13 0.73
CA TYR A 153 6.47 7.89 0.28
C TYR A 153 5.49 7.12 -0.60
N LEU A 154 6.05 6.23 -1.41
CA LEU A 154 5.28 5.30 -2.22
C LEU A 154 5.21 3.96 -1.50
N THR A 155 4.04 3.33 -1.56
CA THR A 155 3.92 1.89 -1.31
C THR A 155 3.63 1.21 -2.64
N ILE A 156 4.41 0.18 -2.97
CA ILE A 156 4.18 -0.68 -4.13
C ILE A 156 3.84 -2.07 -3.62
N LYS A 157 2.69 -2.61 -4.04
CA LYS A 157 2.18 -3.91 -3.60
C LYS A 157 1.87 -4.76 -4.82
N THR A 158 2.15 -6.03 -4.72
CA THR A 158 1.71 -6.99 -5.74
C THR A 158 0.24 -7.28 -5.54
N THR A 159 -0.50 -7.52 -6.61
CA THR A 159 -1.96 -7.71 -6.54
C THR A 159 -2.37 -9.01 -5.84
N ASP A 160 -1.48 -10.00 -5.76
CA ASP A 160 -1.62 -11.22 -4.96
C ASP A 160 -1.28 -11.02 -3.46
N ASN A 161 -0.91 -9.80 -3.04
CA ASN A 161 -0.40 -9.46 -1.71
C ASN A 161 0.84 -10.28 -1.29
N GLY A 162 1.56 -10.86 -2.26
CA GLY A 162 2.74 -11.68 -2.04
C GLY A 162 3.99 -10.88 -1.64
N ALA A 163 4.14 -9.65 -2.15
CA ALA A 163 5.24 -8.75 -1.80
C ALA A 163 4.77 -7.29 -1.73
N MET A 164 5.48 -6.52 -0.90
CA MET A 164 5.29 -5.09 -0.75
C MET A 164 6.64 -4.42 -0.50
N GLY A 165 6.81 -3.22 -1.04
CA GLY A 165 7.95 -2.37 -0.78
C GLY A 165 7.51 -0.92 -0.57
N GLU A 166 8.31 -0.19 0.19
CA GLU A 166 8.12 1.24 0.42
C GLU A 166 9.33 2.01 -0.11
N SER A 167 9.09 3.19 -0.67
CA SER A 167 10.18 4.09 -1.06
C SER A 167 10.79 4.80 0.14
N ASN A 168 11.92 5.45 -0.10
CA ASN A 168 12.38 6.50 0.82
C ASN A 168 11.36 7.65 0.88
N LEU A 169 11.43 8.43 1.97
CA LEU A 169 10.68 9.67 2.08
C LEU A 169 11.19 10.71 1.08
N PHE A 170 10.28 11.42 0.43
CA PHE A 170 10.57 12.48 -0.53
C PHE A 170 9.66 13.71 -0.31
N THR A 171 9.96 14.78 -1.04
CA THR A 171 9.28 16.08 -0.91
C THR A 171 8.54 16.42 -2.19
N ILE A 172 7.28 16.85 -2.06
CA ILE A 172 6.53 17.48 -3.15
C ILE A 172 6.64 19.00 -3.01
N VAL A 173 7.11 19.65 -4.07
CA VAL A 173 7.17 21.11 -4.17
C VAL A 173 5.95 21.59 -4.97
N PRO A 174 5.14 22.53 -4.45
CA PRO A 174 3.94 22.98 -5.15
C PRO A 174 4.29 23.72 -6.45
N VAL A 175 3.37 23.71 -7.41
CA VAL A 175 3.44 24.67 -8.52
C VAL A 175 3.07 26.05 -7.96
N LEU A 176 3.94 27.03 -8.16
CA LEU A 176 3.57 28.43 -7.95
C LEU A 176 2.58 28.82 -9.06
N ILE A 177 1.28 28.79 -8.74
CA ILE A 177 0.27 29.42 -9.57
C ILE A 177 0.25 30.89 -9.14
N LEU A 178 0.91 31.74 -9.91
CA LEU A 178 0.65 33.17 -9.83
C LEU A 178 -0.79 33.36 -10.30
N MET A 179 -1.71 33.55 -9.35
CA MET A 179 -3.07 33.95 -9.67
C MET A 179 -2.94 35.37 -10.23
N GLU A 180 -2.90 35.49 -11.55
CA GLU A 180 -3.06 36.79 -12.20
C GLU A 180 -4.47 37.27 -11.86
N PHE A 181 -4.61 38.02 -10.76
CA PHE A 181 -5.77 38.86 -10.59
C PHE A 181 -5.83 39.71 -11.87
N GLN A 182 -6.94 39.60 -12.60
CA GLN A 182 -7.20 40.46 -13.74
C GLN A 182 -7.15 41.90 -13.22
N ALA A 183 -5.98 42.55 -13.34
CA ALA A 183 -5.77 43.94 -12.97
C ALA A 183 -6.91 44.85 -13.44
N PRO A 184 -7.49 44.69 -14.66
CA PRO A 184 -8.64 45.50 -15.07
C PRO A 184 -9.90 45.32 -14.21
N LEU A 185 -10.17 44.15 -13.61
CA LEU A 185 -11.36 43.94 -12.77
C LEU A 185 -11.22 44.61 -11.39
N LEU A 186 -10.02 44.58 -10.81
CA LEU A 186 -9.72 45.28 -9.55
C LEU A 186 -9.73 46.80 -9.73
N THR A 187 -9.14 47.31 -10.81
CA THR A 187 -9.11 48.76 -11.07
C THR A 187 -10.49 49.31 -11.39
N THR A 188 -11.30 48.61 -12.20
CA THR A 188 -12.69 49.03 -12.47
C THR A 188 -13.55 49.02 -11.22
N SER A 189 -13.41 48.02 -10.35
CA SER A 189 -14.11 47.97 -9.06
C SER A 189 -13.73 49.14 -8.14
N LEU A 190 -12.44 49.45 -8.00
CA LEU A 190 -11.94 50.57 -7.20
C LEU A 190 -12.41 51.93 -7.76
N ILE A 191 -12.40 52.11 -9.08
CA ILE A 191 -12.90 53.32 -9.75
C ILE A 191 -14.41 53.48 -9.49
N LEU A 192 -15.19 52.40 -9.61
CA LEU A 192 -16.63 52.43 -9.34
C LEU A 192 -16.94 52.81 -7.88
N LEU A 193 -16.17 52.27 -6.93
CA LEU A 193 -16.28 52.61 -5.51
C LEU A 193 -15.93 54.07 -5.25
N ALA A 194 -14.90 54.61 -5.90
CA ALA A 194 -14.53 56.01 -5.78
C ALA A 194 -15.62 56.94 -6.34
N ILE A 195 -16.13 56.65 -7.54
CA ILE A 195 -17.21 57.43 -8.17
C ILE A 195 -18.48 57.41 -7.31
N THR A 196 -18.89 56.24 -6.83
CA THR A 196 -20.08 56.12 -5.96
C THR A 196 -19.89 56.85 -4.63
N SER A 197 -18.71 56.78 -4.02
CA SER A 197 -18.40 57.53 -2.81
C SER A 197 -18.45 59.05 -3.03
N ILE A 198 -17.89 59.54 -4.14
CA ILE A 198 -17.94 60.96 -4.51
C ILE A 198 -19.40 61.40 -4.76
N TYR A 199 -20.18 60.58 -5.48
CA TYR A 199 -21.59 60.85 -5.76
C TYR A 199 -22.42 60.92 -4.47
N LEU A 200 -22.24 59.96 -3.55
CA LEU A 200 -22.92 59.95 -2.25
C LEU A 200 -22.52 61.16 -1.41
N TRP A 201 -21.24 61.52 -1.40
CA TRP A 201 -20.75 62.71 -0.69
C TRP A 201 -21.35 64.00 -1.25
N TRP A 202 -21.39 64.15 -2.57
CA TRP A 202 -22.01 65.30 -3.24
C TRP A 202 -23.51 65.39 -2.93
N ARG A 203 -24.25 64.28 -3.03
CA ARG A 203 -25.69 64.21 -2.72
C ARG A 203 -25.98 64.59 -1.26
N ALA A 204 -25.17 64.10 -0.32
CA ALA A 204 -25.28 64.43 1.10
C ALA A 204 -24.96 65.90 1.41
N ARG A 205 -24.20 66.58 0.52
CA ARG A 205 -23.92 68.02 0.64
C ARG A 205 -25.06 68.87 0.11
N GLU A 206 -25.73 68.46 -0.97
CA GLU A 206 -26.91 69.17 -1.48
C GLU A 206 -28.11 69.06 -0.52
N SER A 207 -28.33 67.89 0.08
CA SER A 207 -29.44 67.70 1.03
C SER A 207 -29.33 68.51 2.32
N ARG A 208 -28.18 69.14 2.61
CA ARG A 208 -27.98 70.03 3.77
C ARG A 208 -28.24 71.51 3.44
N LYS A 209 -28.56 71.84 2.18
CA LYS A 209 -28.83 73.22 1.73
C LYS A 209 -30.32 73.59 1.72
N TYR A 210 -31.19 72.68 2.19
CA TYR A 210 -32.63 72.88 2.35
C TYR A 210 -33.03 72.66 3.80
#